data_AF-A0A453DRR9-F1
#
_entry.id   AF-A0A453DRR9-F1
#
_cell.length_a   1.000
_cell.length_b   1.000
_cell.length_c   1.000
_cell.angle_alpha   90.00
_cell.angle_beta   90.00
_cell.angle_gamma   90.00
#
_symmetry.space_group_name_H-M   'P 1'
#
loop_
_entity.id
_entity.type
_entity.pdbx_description
1 polymer ?
#
loop_
_entity_poly.entity_id
_entity_poly.type
_entity_poly.pdbx_seq_one_letter_code
_entity_poly.pdbx_strand_id
1 'polypeptide(L)'
;FCCCSHTHTTERADQLSKRSSPPMAFFAVLLLLVLLALFAVAATQLWNYAVVRLVWRPYAMSKWFREQGIHGPSYSFLKGCNEDVRSMKEETDRLVLEVGDHKYLPRIAPHYLKWRTLYGEPFLYWHGPQARICIFDYELARQILSSKSGHFVKNDAHPTLLALVGKGLGFMEGADWVRHRRIINPVFTIDKLKVMPSSCSWLSSKA
;
A
#
# COMPACT_ATOMS: atom_id res chain seq x y z
N PHE A 1 60.66 33.45 59.72
CA PHE A 1 60.20 33.87 58.38
C PHE A 1 59.68 32.64 57.64
N CYS A 2 58.62 32.81 56.84
CA CYS A 2 57.88 31.77 56.09
C CYS A 2 56.88 30.91 56.87
N CYS A 3 55.64 31.40 57.02
CA CYS A 3 54.44 30.57 56.90
C CYS A 3 53.19 31.47 56.81
N CYS A 4 52.92 32.13 55.67
CA CYS A 4 51.64 32.84 55.49
C CYS A 4 51.20 33.10 54.04
N SER A 5 51.69 32.33 53.06
CA SER A 5 51.39 32.61 51.64
C SER A 5 50.77 31.44 50.86
N HIS A 6 50.38 30.34 51.51
CA HIS A 6 49.87 29.16 50.80
C HIS A 6 48.35 28.97 50.84
N THR A 7 47.63 29.67 51.72
CA THR A 7 46.17 29.46 51.90
C THR A 7 45.31 30.28 50.93
N HIS A 8 45.82 31.40 50.40
CA HIS A 8 45.03 32.32 49.59
C HIS A 8 44.97 31.93 48.09
N THR A 9 45.89 31.09 47.63
CA THR A 9 45.96 30.58 46.25
C THR A 9 45.05 29.37 46.03
N THR A 10 44.84 28.55 47.06
CA THR A 10 43.96 27.37 46.97
C THR A 10 42.48 27.74 46.90
N GLU A 11 42.04 28.77 47.65
CA GLU A 11 40.65 29.26 47.56
C GLU A 11 40.31 29.91 46.21
N ARG A 12 41.25 30.62 45.58
CA ARG A 12 41.02 31.18 44.22
C ARG A 12 40.94 30.09 43.16
N ALA A 13 41.72 29.02 43.28
CA ALA A 13 41.69 27.89 42.34
C ALA A 13 40.39 27.08 42.47
N ASP A 14 39.90 26.85 43.70
CA ASP A 14 38.62 26.19 43.94
C ASP A 14 37.40 27.02 43.52
N GLN A 15 37.46 28.35 43.68
CA GLN A 15 36.41 29.27 43.22
C GLN A 15 36.33 29.38 41.69
N LEU A 16 37.44 29.21 40.98
CA LEU A 16 37.47 29.19 39.51
C LEU A 16 36.96 27.85 38.94
N SER A 17 37.23 26.73 39.61
CA SER A 17 36.75 25.39 39.21
C SER A 17 35.22 25.25 39.35
N LYS A 18 34.62 25.88 40.37
CA LYS A 18 33.17 25.82 40.62
C LYS A 18 32.31 26.65 39.65
N ARG A 19 32.94 27.49 38.81
CA ARG A 19 32.24 28.47 37.97
C ARG A 19 32.08 28.05 36.49
N SER A 20 32.69 26.95 36.05
CA SER A 20 32.79 26.63 34.61
C SER A 20 32.02 25.40 34.12
N SER A 21 31.33 24.66 35.00
CA SER A 21 30.51 23.53 34.58
C SER A 21 29.05 23.99 34.42
N PRO A 22 28.53 24.17 33.20
CA PRO A 22 27.08 24.34 33.03
C PRO A 22 26.39 23.17 33.74
N PRO A 23 25.36 23.41 34.56
CA PRO A 23 24.75 22.33 35.31
C PRO A 23 24.26 21.29 34.30
N MET A 24 24.50 20.01 34.55
CA MET A 24 24.02 18.91 33.70
C MET A 24 22.52 19.06 33.34
N ALA A 25 21.76 19.72 34.22
CA ALA A 25 20.38 20.15 34.01
C ALA A 25 20.18 21.11 32.81
N PHE A 26 21.10 22.04 32.52
CA PHE A 26 20.99 22.96 31.39
C PHE A 26 21.09 22.22 30.05
N PHE A 27 22.04 21.28 29.93
CA PHE A 27 22.13 20.43 28.74
C PHE A 27 20.93 19.47 28.62
N ALA A 28 20.42 18.95 29.74
CA ALA A 28 19.21 18.12 29.74
C ALA A 28 17.97 18.91 29.29
N VAL A 29 17.80 20.15 29.76
CA VAL A 29 16.71 21.04 29.34
C VAL A 29 16.85 21.41 27.87
N LEU A 30 18.05 21.74 27.40
CA LEU A 30 18.30 22.03 25.99
C LEU A 30 17.99 20.82 25.10
N LEU A 31 18.41 19.62 25.50
CA LEU A 31 18.10 18.37 24.79
C LEU A 31 16.59 18.13 24.72
N LEU A 32 15.87 18.32 25.83
CA LEU A 32 14.41 18.17 25.87
C LEU A 32 13.72 19.14 24.92
N LEU A 33 14.13 20.41 24.89
CA LEU A 33 13.59 21.41 23.97
C LEU A 33 13.86 21.05 22.52
N VAL A 34 15.05 20.56 22.19
CA VAL A 34 15.38 20.08 20.84
C VAL A 34 14.52 18.89 20.44
N LEU A 35 14.32 17.91 21.33
CA LEU A 35 13.46 16.75 21.07
C LEU A 35 11.99 17.15 20.86
N LEU A 36 11.48 18.10 21.66
CA LEU A 36 10.13 18.63 21.50
C LEU A 36 9.97 19.37 20.17
N ALA A 37 10.96 20.17 19.77
CA ALA A 37 10.95 20.85 18.48
C ALA A 37 10.97 19.86 17.31
N LEU A 38 11.82 18.82 17.36
CA LEU A 38 11.85 17.76 16.35
C LEU A 38 10.51 17.01 16.27
N PHE A 39 9.89 16.70 17.41
CA PHE A 39 8.59 16.07 17.45
C PHE A 39 7.50 16.95 16.82
N ALA A 40 7.49 18.25 17.12
CA ALA A 40 6.54 19.20 16.51
C ALA A 40 6.72 19.29 14.99
N VAL A 41 7.97 19.33 14.51
CA VAL A 41 8.26 19.30 13.06
C VAL A 41 7.80 17.98 12.44
N ALA A 42 8.07 16.83 13.06
CA ALA A 42 7.61 15.54 12.56
C ALA A 42 6.07 15.44 12.52
N ALA A 43 5.39 15.93 13.56
CA ALA A 43 3.93 15.93 13.65
C ALA A 43 3.29 16.82 12.57
N THR A 44 3.84 18.02 12.33
CA THR A 44 3.34 18.92 11.28
C THR A 44 3.57 18.36 9.88
N GLN A 45 4.72 17.74 9.62
CA GLN A 45 5.01 17.06 8.36
C GLN A 45 4.06 15.87 8.14
N LEU A 46 3.84 15.04 9.17
CA LEU A 46 2.93 13.91 9.11
C LEU A 46 1.48 14.37 8.87
N TRP A 47 1.04 15.43 9.55
CA TRP A 47 -0.28 16.01 9.36
C TRP A 47 -0.47 16.51 7.94
N ASN A 48 0.48 17.30 7.42
CA ASN A 48 0.42 17.83 6.06
C ASN A 48 0.41 16.69 5.03
N TYR A 49 1.27 15.69 5.20
CA TYR A 49 1.30 14.50 4.36
C TYR A 49 -0.04 13.73 4.38
N ALA A 50 -0.62 13.55 5.57
CA ALA A 50 -1.91 12.89 5.73
C ALA A 50 -3.04 13.68 5.06
N VAL A 51 -3.14 14.99 5.28
CA VAL A 51 -4.16 15.84 4.66
C VAL A 51 -4.04 15.85 3.14
N VAL A 52 -2.83 16.00 2.61
CA VAL A 52 -2.59 15.99 1.16
C VAL A 52 -2.98 14.62 0.57
N ARG A 53 -2.56 13.52 1.20
CA ARG A 53 -2.79 12.17 0.66
C ARG A 53 -4.22 11.68 0.83
N LEU A 54 -4.88 12.00 1.94
CA LEU A 54 -6.19 11.47 2.30
C LEU A 54 -7.35 12.40 1.96
N VAL A 55 -7.11 13.71 1.77
CA VAL A 55 -8.18 14.68 1.50
C VAL A 55 -7.96 15.38 0.17
N TRP A 56 -6.82 16.05 -0.01
CA TRP A 56 -6.58 16.85 -1.21
C TRP A 56 -6.51 15.97 -2.47
N ARG A 57 -5.64 14.95 -2.48
CA ARG A 57 -5.48 14.05 -3.63
C ARG A 57 -6.80 13.43 -4.08
N PRO A 58 -7.60 12.78 -3.21
CA PRO A 58 -8.85 12.17 -3.67
C PRO A 58 -9.84 13.21 -4.20
N TYR A 59 -9.91 14.39 -3.57
CA TYR A 59 -10.75 15.49 -4.06
C TYR A 59 -10.31 16.00 -5.43
N ALA A 60 -9.01 16.30 -5.60
CA ALA A 60 -8.45 16.81 -6.85
C ALA A 60 -8.61 15.81 -7.99
N MET A 61 -8.34 14.52 -7.75
CA MET A 61 -8.53 13.46 -8.73
C MET A 61 -10.01 13.28 -9.10
N SER A 62 -10.91 13.30 -8.11
CA SER A 62 -12.36 13.21 -8.37
C SER A 62 -12.85 14.35 -9.24
N LYS A 63 -12.36 15.57 -8.98
CA LYS A 63 -12.71 16.76 -9.76
C LYS A 63 -12.19 16.65 -11.20
N TRP A 64 -10.91 16.30 -11.35
CA TRP A 64 -10.25 16.16 -12.66
C TRP A 64 -10.93 15.11 -13.54
N PHE A 65 -11.27 13.93 -12.99
CA PHE A 65 -12.00 12.90 -13.73
C PHE A 65 -13.43 13.31 -14.08
N ARG A 66 -14.11 14.03 -13.19
CA ARG A 66 -15.46 14.53 -13.45
C ARG A 66 -15.48 15.53 -14.60
N GLU A 67 -14.46 16.37 -14.72
CA GLU A 67 -14.29 17.29 -15.87
C GLU A 67 -14.07 16.53 -17.19
N GLN A 68 -13.56 15.30 -17.14
CA GLN A 68 -13.42 14.41 -18.29
C GLN A 68 -14.66 13.55 -18.57
N GLY A 69 -15.75 13.74 -17.82
CA GLY A 69 -16.96 12.94 -17.94
C GLY A 69 -16.89 11.55 -17.28
N ILE A 70 -15.83 11.26 -16.51
CA ILE A 70 -15.68 10.01 -15.78
C ILE A 70 -16.29 10.18 -14.39
N HIS A 71 -17.41 9.51 -14.17
CA HIS A 71 -18.16 9.55 -12.91
C HIS A 71 -17.86 8.31 -12.05
N GLY A 72 -18.28 8.35 -10.78
CA GLY A 72 -18.05 7.25 -9.85
C GLY A 72 -18.53 7.54 -8.43
N PRO A 73 -18.51 6.53 -7.55
CA PRO A 73 -18.85 6.70 -6.14
C PRO A 73 -17.99 7.75 -5.44
N SER A 74 -18.58 8.44 -4.46
CA SER A 74 -17.86 9.41 -3.64
C SER A 74 -16.80 8.75 -2.75
N TYR A 75 -15.71 9.47 -2.51
CA TYR A 75 -14.66 9.01 -1.61
C TYR A 75 -15.09 9.15 -0.15
N SER A 76 -15.07 8.04 0.59
CA SER A 76 -15.21 8.04 2.06
C SER A 76 -13.82 8.04 2.72
N PHE A 77 -13.63 8.92 3.72
CA PHE A 77 -12.34 9.12 4.38
C PHE A 77 -11.73 7.81 4.90
N LEU A 78 -10.46 7.55 4.55
CA LEU A 78 -9.67 6.33 4.82
C LEU A 78 -10.18 5.03 4.19
N LYS A 79 -11.48 4.75 4.28
CA LYS A 79 -12.08 3.49 3.85
C LYS A 79 -12.31 3.41 2.34
N GLY A 80 -12.47 4.55 1.67
CA GLY A 80 -12.87 4.59 0.26
C GLY A 80 -14.22 3.91 0.07
N CYS A 81 -14.35 3.05 -0.95
CA CYS A 81 -15.57 2.29 -1.23
C CYS A 81 -15.56 0.87 -0.64
N ASN A 82 -14.61 0.55 0.25
CA ASN A 82 -14.42 -0.84 0.72
C ASN A 82 -15.62 -1.39 1.53
N GLU A 83 -16.33 -0.53 2.28
CA GLU A 83 -17.53 -0.95 3.02
C GLU A 83 -18.69 -1.27 2.08
N ASP A 84 -18.94 -0.41 1.08
CA ASP A 84 -19.95 -0.67 0.05
C ASP A 84 -19.65 -1.96 -0.71
N VAL A 85 -18.38 -2.19 -1.07
CA VAL A 85 -17.93 -3.41 -1.74
C VAL A 85 -18.17 -4.64 -0.85
N ARG A 86 -17.92 -4.53 0.46
CA ARG A 86 -18.17 -5.61 1.41
C ARG A 86 -19.66 -5.94 1.50
N SER A 87 -20.51 -4.93 1.71
CA SER A 87 -21.97 -5.11 1.80
C SER A 87 -22.52 -5.76 0.53
N MET A 88 -22.14 -5.25 -0.64
CA MET A 88 -22.59 -5.81 -1.91
C MET A 88 -22.14 -7.26 -2.12
N LYS A 89 -20.93 -7.61 -1.66
CA LYS A 89 -20.46 -9.00 -1.72
C LYS A 89 -21.28 -9.91 -0.80
N GLU A 90 -21.49 -9.49 0.44
CA GLU A 90 -22.29 -10.25 1.42
C GLU A 90 -23.73 -10.50 0.93
N GLU A 91 -24.33 -9.54 0.23
CA GLU A 91 -25.64 -9.68 -0.42
C GLU A 91 -25.62 -10.77 -1.50
N THR A 92 -24.56 -10.82 -2.32
CA THR A 92 -24.44 -11.75 -3.44
C THR A 92 -23.80 -13.08 -3.10
N ASP A 93 -23.16 -13.22 -1.94
CA ASP A 93 -22.52 -14.47 -1.50
C ASP A 93 -23.54 -15.60 -1.36
N ARG A 94 -24.80 -15.26 -1.12
CA ARG A 94 -25.94 -16.18 -1.04
C ARG A 94 -26.44 -16.67 -2.40
N LEU A 95 -25.99 -16.08 -3.51
CA LEU A 95 -26.38 -16.50 -4.85
C LEU A 95 -25.77 -17.87 -5.15
N VAL A 96 -26.64 -18.88 -5.27
CA VAL A 96 -26.25 -20.21 -5.73
C VAL A 96 -26.20 -20.16 -7.25
N LEU A 97 -25.01 -20.42 -7.81
CA LEU A 97 -24.83 -20.56 -9.25
C LEU A 97 -25.24 -21.98 -9.66
N GLU A 98 -26.08 -22.08 -10.69
CA GLU A 98 -26.42 -23.38 -11.26
C GLU A 98 -25.20 -24.02 -11.94
N VAL A 99 -25.16 -25.35 -11.92
CA VAL A 99 -24.10 -26.12 -12.59
C VAL A 99 -24.22 -25.92 -14.10
N GLY A 100 -23.29 -25.17 -14.69
CA GLY A 100 -23.29 -24.81 -16.11
C GLY A 100 -23.59 -23.34 -16.39
N ASP A 101 -23.96 -22.54 -15.39
CA ASP A 101 -24.05 -21.09 -15.56
C ASP A 101 -22.65 -20.46 -15.51
N HIS A 102 -22.29 -19.75 -16.58
CA HIS A 102 -21.03 -19.03 -16.70
C HIS A 102 -21.12 -17.57 -16.20
N LYS A 103 -22.27 -17.13 -15.71
CA LYS A 103 -22.47 -15.78 -15.14
C LYS A 103 -22.04 -15.69 -13.69
N TYR A 104 -20.75 -15.85 -13.44
CA TYR A 104 -20.18 -15.75 -12.08
C TYR A 104 -19.91 -14.31 -11.62
N LEU A 105 -19.84 -13.34 -12.54
CA LEU A 105 -19.49 -11.94 -12.22
C LEU A 105 -20.39 -11.29 -11.16
N PRO A 106 -21.73 -11.47 -11.18
CA PRO A 106 -22.60 -10.96 -10.13
C PRO A 106 -22.24 -11.46 -8.73
N ARG A 107 -21.66 -12.67 -8.61
CA ARG A 107 -21.25 -13.23 -7.33
C ARG A 107 -19.85 -12.76 -6.90
N ILE A 108 -18.88 -12.76 -7.83
CA ILE A 108 -17.48 -12.46 -7.48
C ILE A 108 -17.24 -10.96 -7.33
N ALA A 109 -17.86 -10.16 -8.20
CA ALA A 109 -17.63 -8.73 -8.27
C ALA A 109 -18.92 -7.94 -8.57
N PRO A 110 -19.93 -8.02 -7.69
CA PRO A 110 -21.21 -7.33 -7.85
C PRO A 110 -21.07 -5.81 -7.99
N HIS A 111 -20.14 -5.23 -7.22
CA HIS A 111 -19.87 -3.80 -7.19
C HIS A 111 -19.51 -3.21 -8.56
N TYR A 112 -18.74 -3.94 -9.38
CA TYR A 112 -18.41 -3.45 -10.71
C TYR A 112 -19.63 -3.39 -11.63
N LEU A 113 -20.52 -4.40 -11.55
CA LEU A 113 -21.76 -4.40 -12.34
C LEU A 113 -22.73 -3.31 -11.87
N LYS A 114 -22.88 -3.12 -10.56
CA LYS A 114 -23.74 -2.08 -9.99
C LYS A 114 -23.24 -0.67 -10.31
N TRP A 115 -21.94 -0.44 -10.25
CA TRP A 115 -21.39 0.89 -10.57
C TRP A 115 -21.35 1.16 -12.06
N ARG A 116 -21.15 0.14 -12.90
CA ARG A 116 -21.34 0.24 -14.35
C ARG A 116 -22.74 0.77 -14.68
N THR A 117 -23.79 0.21 -14.08
CA THR A 117 -25.18 0.63 -14.37
C THR A 117 -25.50 2.02 -13.85
N LEU A 118 -24.87 2.45 -12.75
CA LEU A 118 -25.12 3.76 -12.14
C LEU A 118 -24.31 4.90 -12.76
N TYR A 119 -23.05 4.66 -13.11
CA TYR A 119 -22.09 5.70 -13.51
C TYR A 119 -21.63 5.59 -14.97
N GLY A 120 -21.94 4.49 -15.66
CA GLY A 120 -21.46 4.21 -17.01
C GLY A 120 -20.04 3.64 -17.03
N GLU A 121 -19.41 3.66 -18.21
CA GLU A 121 -18.07 3.11 -18.44
C GLU A 121 -17.22 4.11 -19.25
N PRO A 122 -15.95 4.34 -18.88
CA PRO A 122 -15.28 3.90 -17.66
C PRO A 122 -15.74 4.68 -16.41
N PHE A 123 -15.54 4.10 -15.22
CA PHE A 123 -15.86 4.79 -13.95
C PHE A 123 -14.69 4.74 -12.95
N LEU A 124 -14.67 5.73 -12.05
CA LEU A 124 -13.66 5.87 -10.98
C LEU A 124 -14.17 5.29 -9.66
N TYR A 125 -13.37 4.51 -8.94
CA TYR A 125 -13.70 4.04 -7.60
C TYR A 125 -12.49 4.08 -6.66
N TRP A 126 -12.74 3.95 -5.35
CA TRP A 126 -11.73 4.13 -4.31
C TRP A 126 -11.46 2.83 -3.56
N HIS A 127 -10.20 2.38 -3.58
CA HIS A 127 -9.74 1.29 -2.72
C HIS A 127 -8.91 1.86 -1.57
N GLY A 128 -9.55 2.05 -0.41
CA GLY A 128 -8.98 2.91 0.63
C GLY A 128 -8.71 4.30 0.07
N PRO A 129 -7.51 4.88 0.28
CA PRO A 129 -7.14 6.18 -0.30
C PRO A 129 -6.62 6.11 -1.75
N GLN A 130 -6.56 4.92 -2.37
CA GLN A 130 -6.06 4.77 -3.75
C GLN A 130 -7.20 4.86 -4.77
N ALA A 131 -7.06 5.77 -5.74
CA ALA A 131 -7.95 5.89 -6.89
C ALA A 131 -7.72 4.72 -7.87
N ARG A 132 -8.81 4.14 -8.37
CA ARG A 132 -8.78 3.08 -9.39
C ARG A 132 -9.83 3.33 -10.46
N ILE A 133 -9.50 3.03 -11.71
CA ILE A 133 -10.43 3.15 -12.84
C ILE A 133 -10.85 1.75 -13.26
N CYS A 134 -12.15 1.54 -13.44
CA CYS A 134 -12.69 0.32 -14.01
C CYS A 134 -12.96 0.53 -15.50
N ILE A 135 -12.39 -0.34 -16.33
CA ILE A 135 -12.54 -0.34 -17.78
C ILE A 135 -13.12 -1.68 -18.18
N PHE A 136 -14.24 -1.65 -18.90
CA PHE A 136 -14.89 -2.84 -19.44
C PHE A 136 -14.68 -2.99 -20.95
N ASP A 137 -14.24 -1.94 -21.64
CA ASP A 137 -13.88 -1.99 -23.05
C ASP A 137 -12.64 -2.87 -23.23
N TYR A 138 -12.81 -3.93 -24.01
CA TYR A 138 -11.78 -4.90 -24.32
C TYR A 138 -10.61 -4.28 -25.11
N GLU A 139 -10.89 -3.38 -26.06
CA GLU A 139 -9.83 -2.80 -26.90
C GLU A 139 -8.89 -1.93 -26.07
N LEU A 140 -9.46 -1.07 -25.22
CA LEU A 140 -8.72 -0.25 -24.27
C LEU A 140 -7.95 -1.12 -23.26
N ALA A 141 -8.57 -2.13 -22.69
CA ALA A 141 -7.90 -3.04 -21.76
C ALA A 141 -6.72 -3.76 -22.42
N ARG A 142 -6.91 -4.25 -23.66
CA ARG A 142 -5.84 -4.89 -24.44
C ARG A 142 -4.70 -3.92 -24.73
N GLN A 143 -4.99 -2.68 -25.10
CA GLN A 143 -3.98 -1.65 -25.36
C GLN A 143 -3.17 -1.32 -24.10
N ILE A 144 -3.84 -1.15 -22.95
CA ILE A 144 -3.17 -0.86 -21.67
C ILE A 144 -2.27 -2.03 -21.25
N LEU A 145 -2.77 -3.27 -21.34
CA LEU A 145 -2.04 -4.47 -20.91
C LEU A 145 -0.90 -4.88 -21.86
N SER A 146 -0.99 -4.52 -23.15
CA SER A 146 0.07 -4.79 -24.13
C SER A 146 1.13 -3.70 -24.20
N SER A 147 0.87 -2.53 -23.60
CA SER A 147 1.81 -1.42 -23.56
C SER A 147 3.09 -1.79 -22.82
N LYS A 148 4.23 -1.66 -23.49
CA LYS A 148 5.57 -1.87 -22.90
C LYS A 148 6.14 -0.63 -22.23
N SER A 149 5.32 0.41 -22.05
CA SER A 149 5.73 1.69 -21.46
C SER A 149 6.17 1.58 -19.99
N GLY A 150 5.84 0.47 -19.31
CA GLY A 150 6.15 0.27 -17.89
C GLY A 150 5.27 1.07 -16.94
N HIS A 151 4.26 1.79 -17.45
CA HIS A 151 3.31 2.55 -16.61
C HIS A 151 2.25 1.67 -15.94
N PHE A 152 2.02 0.45 -16.44
CA PHE A 152 1.11 -0.50 -15.83
C PHE A 152 1.90 -1.44 -14.90
N VAL A 153 1.80 -1.16 -13.61
CA VAL A 153 2.42 -1.92 -12.52
C VAL A 153 1.36 -2.82 -11.89
N LYS A 154 1.73 -3.99 -11.35
CA LYS A 154 0.75 -4.85 -10.69
C LYS A 154 0.30 -4.17 -9.39
N ASN A 155 -0.91 -4.49 -8.96
CA ASN A 155 -1.37 -4.01 -7.65
C ASN A 155 -0.52 -4.62 -6.55
N ASP A 156 -0.08 -3.78 -5.61
CA ASP A 156 0.58 -4.22 -4.39
C ASP A 156 -0.30 -5.23 -3.66
N ALA A 157 0.29 -6.37 -3.32
CA ALA A 157 -0.40 -7.38 -2.54
C ALA A 157 -0.55 -6.95 -1.09
N HIS A 158 -1.63 -7.40 -0.44
CA HIS A 158 -1.83 -7.13 0.97
C HIS A 158 -0.65 -7.71 1.78
N PRO A 159 -0.09 -6.98 2.76
CA PRO A 159 1.09 -7.42 3.52
C PRO A 159 0.94 -8.82 4.14
N THR A 160 -0.25 -9.15 4.63
CA THR A 160 -0.57 -10.48 5.18
C THR A 160 -0.41 -11.60 4.15
N LEU A 161 -0.82 -11.35 2.90
CA LEU A 161 -0.71 -12.33 1.82
C LEU A 161 0.76 -12.55 1.44
N LEU A 162 1.54 -11.47 1.41
CA LEU A 162 2.99 -11.55 1.18
C LEU A 162 3.71 -12.27 2.31
N ALA A 163 3.28 -12.10 3.57
CA ALA A 163 3.85 -12.82 4.70
C ALA A 163 3.56 -14.34 4.64
N LEU A 164 2.37 -14.72 4.16
CA LEU A 164 1.94 -16.13 4.05
C LEU A 164 2.57 -16.86 2.85
N VAL A 165 2.52 -16.24 1.68
CA VAL A 165 2.88 -16.88 0.39
C VAL A 165 4.31 -16.52 -0.03
N GLY A 166 4.90 -15.49 0.57
CA GLY A 166 6.14 -14.90 0.10
C GLY A 166 5.95 -14.10 -1.19
N LYS A 167 7.04 -13.49 -1.67
CA LYS A 167 7.06 -12.77 -2.95
C LYS A 167 7.19 -13.76 -4.12
N GLY A 168 6.14 -14.54 -4.37
CA GLY A 168 6.07 -15.49 -5.48
C GLY A 168 5.95 -14.82 -6.86
N LEU A 169 5.93 -15.63 -7.93
CA LEU A 169 5.87 -15.13 -9.32
C LEU A 169 4.68 -14.20 -9.60
N GLY A 170 3.56 -14.38 -8.88
CA GLY A 170 2.40 -13.49 -8.96
C GLY A 170 2.72 -12.05 -8.58
N PHE A 171 3.53 -11.85 -7.54
CA PHE A 171 3.83 -10.55 -6.92
C PHE A 171 5.20 -9.98 -7.29
N MET A 172 6.02 -10.74 -8.02
CA MET A 172 7.27 -10.23 -8.60
C MET A 172 7.00 -9.32 -9.79
N GLU A 173 7.88 -8.34 -9.98
CA GLU A 173 7.82 -7.34 -11.04
C GLU A 173 9.19 -7.19 -11.73
N GLY A 174 9.20 -6.51 -12.87
CA GLY A 174 10.42 -6.16 -13.59
C GLY A 174 11.31 -7.35 -13.98
N ALA A 175 12.63 -7.17 -13.85
CA ALA A 175 13.63 -8.14 -14.25
C ALA A 175 13.52 -9.47 -13.48
N ASP A 176 13.18 -9.44 -12.20
CA ASP A 176 13.01 -10.63 -11.38
C ASP A 176 11.85 -11.49 -11.88
N TRP A 177 10.74 -10.88 -12.26
CA TRP A 177 9.61 -11.58 -12.85
C TRP A 177 9.99 -12.22 -14.20
N VAL A 178 10.70 -11.49 -15.05
CA VAL A 178 11.17 -12.00 -16.36
C VAL A 178 12.09 -13.21 -16.17
N ARG A 179 13.03 -13.14 -15.23
CA ARG A 179 13.96 -14.23 -14.92
C ARG A 179 13.21 -15.47 -14.44
N HIS A 180 12.32 -15.32 -13.46
CA HIS A 180 11.58 -16.47 -12.93
C HIS A 180 10.63 -17.08 -13.95
N ARG A 181 9.93 -16.25 -14.74
CA ARG A 181 9.05 -16.75 -15.80
C ARG A 181 9.81 -17.52 -16.87
N ARG A 182 11.02 -17.09 -17.23
CA ARG A 182 11.87 -17.81 -18.19
C ARG A 182 12.25 -19.21 -17.71
N ILE A 183 12.52 -19.37 -16.41
CA ILE A 183 12.87 -20.66 -15.80
C ILE A 183 11.66 -21.59 -15.71
N ILE A 184 10.49 -21.04 -15.41
CA ILE A 184 9.27 -21.81 -15.16
C ILE A 184 8.55 -22.21 -16.46
N ASN A 185 8.55 -21.34 -17.48
CA ASN A 185 7.84 -21.58 -18.74
C ASN A 185 8.08 -22.98 -19.38
N PRO A 186 9.31 -23.54 -19.42
CA PRO A 186 9.56 -24.86 -19.99
C PRO A 186 8.78 -26.00 -19.33
N VAL A 187 8.47 -25.89 -18.03
CA VAL A 187 7.69 -26.90 -17.29
C VAL A 187 6.26 -26.99 -17.80
N PHE A 188 5.70 -25.88 -18.30
CA PHE A 188 4.35 -25.79 -18.82
C PHE A 188 4.25 -26.00 -20.35
N THR A 189 5.24 -26.71 -20.93
CA THR A 189 5.20 -27.10 -22.35
C THR A 189 4.19 -28.23 -22.56
N ILE A 190 3.53 -28.28 -23.72
CA ILE A 190 2.46 -29.24 -24.02
C ILE A 190 2.90 -30.70 -23.83
N ASP A 191 4.16 -31.03 -24.11
CA ASP A 191 4.70 -32.38 -23.93
C ASP A 191 4.80 -32.78 -22.46
N LYS A 192 5.17 -31.83 -21.59
CA LYS A 192 5.21 -32.04 -20.13
C LYS A 192 3.82 -32.08 -19.52
N LEU A 193 2.90 -31.28 -20.05
CA LEU A 193 1.50 -31.27 -19.63
C LEU A 193 0.77 -32.57 -19.97
N LYS A 194 1.09 -33.25 -21.07
CA LYS A 194 0.48 -34.54 -21.42
C LYS A 194 0.78 -35.66 -20.41
N VAL A 195 1.95 -35.62 -19.77
CA VAL A 195 2.40 -36.65 -18.82
C VAL A 195 1.91 -36.41 -17.40
N MET A 196 1.39 -35.21 -17.10
CA MET A 196 0.96 -34.82 -15.75
C MET A 196 -0.41 -35.44 -15.34
N PRO A 197 -1.45 -35.49 -16.20
CA PRO A 197 -2.74 -36.11 -15.88
C PRO A 197 -2.62 -37.59 -15.49
N SER A 198 -1.75 -38.34 -16.17
CA SER A 198 -1.52 -39.76 -15.88
C SER A 198 -0.87 -40.00 -14.52
N SER A 199 -0.12 -39.03 -13.99
CA SER A 199 0.40 -39.06 -12.62
C SER A 199 -0.66 -38.65 -11.59
N CYS A 200 -1.58 -37.73 -11.92
CA CYS A 200 -2.68 -37.33 -11.04
C CYS A 200 -3.79 -38.37 -10.96
N SER A 201 -4.08 -39.12 -12.03
CA SER A 201 -5.08 -40.20 -12.00
C SER A 201 -4.68 -41.34 -11.05
N TRP A 202 -3.37 -41.58 -10.88
CA TRP A 202 -2.84 -42.52 -9.88
C TRP A 202 -3.14 -42.12 -8.43
N LEU A 203 -3.26 -40.82 -8.14
CA LEU A 203 -3.63 -40.31 -6.82
C LEU A 203 -5.15 -40.42 -6.59
N SER A 204 -5.97 -40.24 -7.63
CA SER A 204 -7.43 -40.41 -7.54
C SER A 204 -7.87 -41.87 -7.43
N SER A 205 -7.04 -42.84 -7.85
CA SER A 205 -7.33 -44.27 -7.75
C SER A 205 -7.00 -44.86 -6.36
N LYS A 206 -6.36 -44.09 -5.48
CA LYS A 206 -5.92 -44.54 -4.13
C LYS A 206 -6.64 -43.84 -2.97
N ALA A 207 -7.54 -42.89 -3.27
CA ALA A 207 -8.43 -42.25 -2.30
C ALA A 207 -9.84 -42.83 -2.44
#